data_AF-A0A933NC00-F1
#
_entry.id   AF-A0A933NC00-F1
#
_cell.length_a   1.000
_cell.length_b   1.000
_cell.length_c   1.000
_cell.angle_alpha   90.00
_cell.angle_beta   90.00
_cell.angle_gamma   90.00
#
_symmetry.space_group_name_H-M   'P 1'
#
loop_
_entity.id
_entity.type
_entity.pdbx_description
1 polymer ?
#
loop_
_entity_poly.entity_id
_entity_poly.type
_entity_poly.pdbx_seq_one_letter_code
_entity_poly.pdbx_strand_id
1 'polypeptide(L)'
;MEALAFILFSVTGFFVLFLYLSLRFLWDFEVSERERERKKCEEWFAVRRSALKCWHYIDLDAEDGTEYCPRCLELMSKQCAFCGRLISIGDLVGICAPKSIAELPQFGTEPYSSAPLEFVTCQRPDCAKKVKPAGVWSPPGRIQKETI
;
A
#
# COMPACT_ATOMS: atom_id res chain seq x y z
N MET A 1 28.09 40.46 39.55
CA MET A 1 27.40 39.15 39.43
C MET A 1 26.44 39.09 38.24
N GLU A 2 25.91 40.22 37.76
CA GLU A 2 24.93 40.24 36.65
C GLU A 2 25.50 39.82 35.28
N ALA A 3 26.76 40.14 34.98
CA ALA A 3 27.39 39.76 33.70
C ALA A 3 27.51 38.22 33.51
N LEU A 4 27.68 37.46 34.59
CA LEU A 4 27.78 36.00 34.55
C LEU A 4 26.43 35.34 34.26
N ALA A 5 25.34 35.90 34.80
CA ALA A 5 23.98 35.42 34.55
C ALA A 5 23.57 35.61 33.07
N PHE A 6 23.98 36.72 32.45
CA PHE A 6 23.68 37.01 31.04
C PHE A 6 24.39 36.05 30.08
N ILE A 7 25.65 35.73 30.37
CA ILE A 7 26.43 34.76 29.59
C ILE A 7 25.83 33.35 29.71
N LEU A 8 25.48 32.92 30.92
CA LEU A 8 24.83 31.62 31.15
C LEU A 8 23.49 31.51 30.40
N PHE A 9 22.64 32.54 30.45
CA PHE A 9 21.37 32.55 29.74
C PHE A 9 21.56 32.47 28.22
N SER A 10 22.51 33.24 27.67
CA SER A 10 22.84 33.24 26.25
C SER A 10 23.38 31.88 25.77
N VAL A 11 24.27 31.26 26.55
CA VAL A 11 24.85 29.94 26.22
C VAL A 11 23.78 28.84 26.30
N THR A 12 22.91 28.86 27.32
CA THR A 12 21.80 27.89 27.41
C THR A 12 20.78 28.05 26.28
N GLY A 13 20.45 29.30 25.91
CA GLY A 13 19.55 29.56 24.79
C GLY A 13 20.13 29.07 23.46
N PHE A 14 21.42 29.30 23.23
CA PHE A 14 22.12 28.80 22.05
C PHE A 14 22.18 27.27 22.02
N PHE A 15 22.44 26.62 23.15
CA PHE A 15 22.49 25.17 23.25
C PHE A 15 21.13 24.50 23.00
N VAL A 16 20.05 25.06 23.56
CA VAL A 16 18.68 24.57 23.32
C VAL A 16 18.27 24.75 21.86
N LEU A 17 18.59 25.91 21.25
CA LEU A 17 18.31 26.15 19.84
C LEU A 17 19.10 25.19 18.94
N PHE A 18 20.38 24.95 19.25
CA PHE A 18 21.22 24.01 18.52
C PHE A 18 20.66 22.59 18.59
N LEU A 19 20.30 22.10 19.79
CA LEU A 19 19.68 20.79 19.97
C LEU A 19 18.36 20.66 19.20
N TYR A 20 17.50 21.67 19.24
CA TYR A 20 16.25 21.68 18.49
C TYR A 20 16.49 21.56 16.98
N LEU A 21 17.43 22.34 16.44
CA LEU A 21 17.78 22.31 15.02
C LEU A 21 18.40 20.97 14.61
N SER A 22 19.27 20.38 15.45
CA SER A 22 19.84 19.05 15.19
C SER A 22 18.78 17.95 15.20
N LEU A 23 17.86 17.96 16.17
CA LEU A 23 16.75 16.99 16.22
C LEU A 23 15.81 17.15 15.03
N ARG A 24 15.51 18.40 14.64
CA ARG A 24 14.69 18.67 13.45
C ARG A 24 15.37 18.21 12.17
N PHE A 25 16.67 18.44 12.03
CA PHE A 25 17.43 17.96 10.88
C PHE A 25 17.48 16.42 10.80
N LEU A 26 17.66 15.74 11.94
CA LEU A 26 17.60 14.28 12.01
C LEU A 26 16.22 13.75 11.62
N TRP A 27 15.15 14.39 12.11
CA TRP A 27 13.77 14.06 11.73
C TRP A 27 13.54 14.25 10.23
N ASP A 28 13.93 15.41 9.69
CA ASP A 28 13.77 15.72 8.26
C ASP A 28 14.59 14.75 7.38
N PHE A 29 15.77 14.33 7.83
CA PHE A 29 16.60 13.32 7.15
C PHE A 29 15.91 11.96 7.13
N GLU A 30 15.38 11.49 8.26
CA GLU A 30 14.68 10.21 8.38
C GLU A 30 13.36 10.19 7.57
N VAL A 31 12.65 11.33 7.50
CA VAL A 31 11.47 11.49 6.63
C VAL A 31 11.87 11.44 5.17
N SER A 32 12.94 12.15 4.78
CA SER A 32 13.50 12.14 3.42
C SER A 32 13.88 10.73 2.95
N GLU A 33 14.51 9.96 3.84
CA GLU A 33 14.93 8.59 3.53
C GLU A 33 13.72 7.69 3.31
N ARG A 34 12.71 7.74 4.20
CA ARG A 34 11.43 7.03 4.01
C ARG A 34 10.70 7.42 2.71
N GLU A 35 10.73 8.69 2.30
CA GLU A 35 10.11 9.12 1.04
C GLU A 35 10.87 8.63 -0.19
N ARG A 36 12.21 8.59 -0.13
CA ARG A 36 13.04 8.03 -1.20
C ARG A 36 12.77 6.53 -1.37
N GLU A 37 12.65 5.82 -0.26
CA GLU A 37 12.27 4.41 -0.23
C GLU A 37 10.86 4.17 -0.78
N ARG A 38 9.90 5.04 -0.43
CA ARG A 38 8.53 5.01 -0.98
C ARG A 38 8.54 5.08 -2.51
N LYS A 39 9.26 6.07 -3.07
CA LYS A 39 9.34 6.28 -4.53
C LYS A 39 9.95 5.07 -5.24
N LYS A 40 11.01 4.48 -4.67
CA LYS A 40 11.63 3.27 -5.23
C LYS A 40 10.65 2.09 -5.27
N CYS A 41 9.89 1.84 -4.20
CA CYS A 41 8.88 0.78 -4.17
C CYS A 41 7.78 1.01 -5.22
N GLU A 42 7.25 2.23 -5.31
CA GLU A 42 6.20 2.60 -6.26
C GLU A 42 6.67 2.45 -7.72
N GLU A 43 7.88 2.93 -8.03
CA GLU A 43 8.50 2.76 -9.35
C GLU A 43 8.70 1.27 -9.69
N TRP A 44 9.17 0.46 -8.74
CA TRP A 44 9.41 -0.96 -8.97
C TRP A 44 8.11 -1.75 -9.25
N PHE A 45 7.05 -1.47 -8.49
CA PHE A 45 5.72 -2.02 -8.74
C PHE A 45 5.17 -1.62 -10.10
N ALA A 46 5.30 -0.34 -10.46
CA ALA A 46 4.83 0.19 -11.73
C ALA A 46 5.51 -0.48 -12.94
N VAL A 47 6.83 -0.74 -12.83
CA VAL A 47 7.62 -1.34 -13.91
C VAL A 47 7.32 -2.83 -14.10
N ARG A 48 7.23 -3.62 -13.02
CA ARG A 48 7.13 -5.09 -13.16
C ARG A 48 5.71 -5.65 -13.19
N ARG A 49 4.70 -4.94 -12.64
CA ARG A 49 3.31 -5.45 -12.43
C ARG A 49 3.23 -6.86 -11.82
N SER A 50 4.34 -7.33 -11.27
CA SER A 50 4.60 -8.64 -10.68
C SER A 50 5.67 -8.36 -9.63
N ALA A 51 5.24 -8.24 -8.38
CA ALA A 51 6.12 -8.18 -7.23
C ALA A 51 6.83 -9.53 -7.05
N LEU A 52 7.85 -9.78 -7.89
CA LEU A 52 9.00 -10.52 -7.38
C LEU A 52 9.45 -9.80 -6.11
N LYS A 53 9.54 -10.53 -5.00
CA LYS A 53 9.91 -10.11 -3.63
C LYS A 53 10.43 -8.68 -3.52
N CYS A 54 9.83 -7.91 -2.62
CA CYS A 54 10.26 -6.55 -2.34
C CYS A 54 11.78 -6.52 -2.06
N TRP A 55 12.53 -5.75 -2.84
CA TRP A 55 13.98 -5.63 -2.67
C TRP A 55 14.39 -5.06 -1.30
N HIS A 56 13.46 -4.39 -0.61
CA HIS A 56 13.66 -3.85 0.74
C HIS A 56 13.91 -4.89 1.82
N TYR A 57 13.57 -6.16 1.56
CA TYR A 57 13.67 -7.27 2.50
C TYR A 57 14.57 -8.40 1.97
N ILE A 58 15.43 -8.13 0.99
CA ILE A 58 16.46 -9.12 0.60
C ILE A 58 17.53 -9.27 1.70
N ASP A 59 17.69 -8.26 2.55
CA ASP A 59 18.69 -8.23 3.64
C ASP A 59 18.08 -8.35 5.05
N LEU A 60 16.76 -8.51 5.18
CA LEU A 60 16.09 -8.75 6.46
C LEU A 60 15.56 -10.19 6.47
N ASP A 61 16.10 -10.96 7.41
CA ASP A 61 16.01 -12.40 7.51
C ASP A 61 14.66 -13.00 7.10
N ALA A 62 14.75 -14.01 6.24
CA ALA A 62 13.67 -14.92 5.90
C ALA A 62 13.23 -15.82 7.07
N GLU A 63 13.28 -15.33 8.32
CA GLU A 63 12.89 -16.08 9.52
C GLU A 63 11.38 -16.00 9.79
N ASP A 64 10.70 -14.93 9.37
CA ASP A 64 9.27 -14.71 9.68
C ASP A 64 8.29 -15.19 8.60
N GLY A 65 8.78 -15.75 7.49
CA GLY A 65 7.95 -16.35 6.44
C GLY A 65 7.06 -15.38 5.66
N THR A 66 7.10 -14.07 5.92
CA THR A 66 6.36 -13.07 5.14
C THR A 66 7.20 -12.52 4.00
N GLU A 67 6.90 -12.95 2.76
CA GLU A 67 7.66 -12.59 1.56
C GLU A 67 7.47 -11.13 1.06
N TYR A 68 6.62 -10.35 1.73
CA TYR A 68 6.19 -9.02 1.28
C TYR A 68 6.08 -8.02 2.45
N CYS A 69 6.56 -6.78 2.25
CA CYS A 69 6.39 -5.72 3.25
C CYS A 69 4.95 -5.19 3.28
N PRO A 70 4.49 -4.52 4.37
CA PRO A 70 3.13 -3.99 4.50
C PRO A 70 2.69 -3.09 3.34
N ARG A 71 3.61 -2.30 2.77
CA ARG A 71 3.32 -1.43 1.61
C ARG A 71 3.14 -2.23 0.33
N CYS A 72 3.91 -3.30 0.13
CA CYS A 72 3.71 -4.22 -0.98
C CYS A 72 2.35 -4.92 -0.85
N LEU A 73 1.98 -5.33 0.37
CA LEU A 73 0.66 -5.90 0.66
C LEU A 73 -0.47 -4.90 0.35
N GLU A 74 -0.30 -3.63 0.70
CA GLU A 74 -1.25 -2.57 0.38
C GLU A 74 -1.40 -2.36 -1.13
N LEU A 75 -0.29 -2.28 -1.87
CA LEU A 75 -0.31 -2.18 -3.34
C LEU A 75 -0.89 -3.42 -4.03
N MET A 76 -0.78 -4.57 -3.37
CA MET A 76 -1.33 -5.85 -3.80
C MET A 76 -2.77 -6.06 -3.36
N SER A 77 -3.38 -5.12 -2.63
CA SER A 77 -4.78 -5.20 -2.24
C SER A 77 -5.67 -4.49 -3.26
N LYS A 78 -6.90 -4.97 -3.44
CA LYS A 78 -7.90 -4.33 -4.31
C LYS A 78 -9.17 -4.04 -3.53
N GLN A 79 -9.85 -2.95 -3.83
CA GLN A 79 -11.15 -2.69 -3.22
C GLN A 79 -12.25 -3.44 -3.98
N CYS A 80 -13.15 -4.08 -3.24
CA CYS A 80 -14.33 -4.71 -3.81
C CYS A 80 -15.23 -3.65 -4.45
N ALA A 81 -15.61 -3.89 -5.69
CA ALA A 81 -16.33 -2.90 -6.46
C ALA A 81 -17.73 -2.55 -5.89
N PHE A 82 -18.37 -3.49 -5.19
CA PHE A 82 -19.71 -3.31 -4.63
C PHE A 82 -19.77 -2.79 -3.19
N CYS A 83 -18.79 -3.11 -2.34
CA CYS A 83 -18.83 -2.76 -0.92
C CYS A 83 -17.65 -1.90 -0.45
N GLY A 84 -16.70 -1.61 -1.34
CA GLY A 84 -15.49 -0.81 -1.05
C GLY A 84 -14.49 -1.48 -0.10
N ARG A 85 -14.83 -2.63 0.50
CA ARG A 85 -13.93 -3.32 1.42
C ARG A 85 -12.71 -3.88 0.68
N LEU A 86 -11.59 -3.90 1.38
CA LEU A 86 -10.34 -4.48 0.89
C LEU A 86 -10.48 -5.98 0.62
N ILE A 87 -9.89 -6.43 -0.49
CA ILE A 87 -9.64 -7.80 -0.90
C ILE A 87 -8.12 -8.01 -0.78
N SER A 88 -7.74 -9.00 0.00
CA SER A 88 -6.35 -9.32 0.35
C SER A 88 -5.86 -10.56 -0.40
N ILE A 89 -4.57 -10.84 -0.26
CA ILE A 89 -3.93 -12.04 -0.81
C ILE A 89 -4.64 -13.30 -0.31
N GLY A 90 -4.95 -14.23 -1.22
CA GLY A 90 -5.58 -15.51 -0.88
C GLY A 90 -7.10 -15.46 -0.72
N ASP A 91 -7.71 -14.27 -0.79
CA ASP A 91 -9.16 -14.16 -0.81
C ASP A 91 -9.73 -14.76 -2.11
N LEU A 92 -10.86 -15.46 -1.98
CA LEU A 92 -11.68 -15.81 -3.13
C LEU A 92 -12.27 -14.55 -3.75
N VAL A 93 -12.15 -14.43 -5.08
CA VAL A 93 -12.60 -13.26 -5.82
C VAL A 93 -13.72 -13.59 -6.79
N GLY A 94 -14.68 -12.68 -6.89
CA GLY A 94 -15.67 -12.66 -7.96
C GLY A 94 -15.25 -11.65 -9.02
N ILE A 95 -15.53 -11.95 -10.29
CA ILE A 95 -15.41 -10.96 -11.36
C ILE A 95 -16.81 -10.57 -11.82
N CYS A 96 -17.05 -9.26 -11.85
CA CYS A 96 -18.27 -8.69 -12.41
C CYS A 96 -17.94 -8.04 -13.75
N ALA A 97 -18.65 -8.45 -14.80
CA ALA A 97 -18.65 -7.77 -16.09
C ALA A 97 -20.03 -7.11 -16.28
N PRO A 98 -20.21 -5.85 -15.87
CA PRO A 98 -21.49 -5.18 -15.97
C PRO A 98 -21.92 -5.08 -17.44
N LYS A 99 -23.16 -5.46 -17.72
CA LYS A 99 -23.73 -5.38 -19.08
C LYS A 99 -24.44 -4.06 -19.34
N SER A 100 -24.76 -3.33 -18.26
CA SER A 100 -25.45 -2.04 -18.32
C SER A 100 -24.87 -1.07 -17.29
N ILE A 101 -25.13 0.23 -17.51
CA ILE A 101 -24.68 1.31 -16.62
C ILE A 101 -25.30 1.17 -15.21
N ALA A 102 -26.49 0.60 -15.10
CA ALA A 102 -27.16 0.37 -13.81
C ALA A 102 -26.46 -0.68 -12.93
N GLU A 103 -25.62 -1.53 -13.53
CA GLU A 103 -24.84 -2.56 -12.84
C GLU A 103 -23.42 -2.08 -12.48
N LEU A 104 -23.08 -0.82 -12.81
CA LEU A 104 -21.76 -0.29 -12.50
C LEU A 104 -21.55 -0.26 -10.97
N PRO A 105 -20.43 -0.82 -10.50
CA PRO A 105 -20.09 -0.78 -9.10
C PRO A 105 -19.88 0.65 -8.60
N GLN A 106 -20.31 0.92 -7.37
CA GLN A 106 -20.24 2.27 -6.76
C GLN A 106 -18.85 2.60 -6.18
N PHE A 107 -18.09 1.59 -5.76
CA PHE A 107 -16.83 1.79 -5.03
C PHE A 107 -15.58 1.42 -5.82
N GLY A 108 -15.70 0.46 -6.75
CA GLY A 108 -14.58 -0.01 -7.56
C GLY A 108 -14.27 0.95 -8.67
N THR A 109 -13.50 2.00 -8.38
CA THR A 109 -13.11 3.03 -9.34
C THR A 109 -12.15 2.53 -10.42
N GLU A 110 -11.38 1.47 -10.14
CA GLU A 110 -10.46 0.88 -11.11
C GLU A 110 -10.98 -0.46 -11.66
N PRO A 111 -11.20 -0.57 -12.98
CA PRO A 111 -11.49 -1.85 -13.59
C PRO A 111 -10.27 -2.78 -13.55
N TYR A 112 -10.51 -4.06 -13.30
CA TYR A 112 -9.53 -5.14 -13.40
C TYR A 112 -9.05 -5.33 -14.85
N SER A 113 -10.00 -5.30 -15.78
CA SER A 113 -9.74 -5.34 -17.22
C SER A 113 -10.61 -4.26 -17.87
N SER A 114 -10.05 -3.52 -18.83
CA SER A 114 -10.76 -2.50 -19.58
C SER A 114 -11.45 -3.06 -20.84
N ALA A 115 -11.05 -4.24 -21.32
CA ALA A 115 -11.61 -4.87 -22.52
C ALA A 115 -11.55 -6.41 -22.42
N PRO A 116 -12.62 -7.10 -21.96
CA PRO A 116 -13.91 -6.56 -21.52
C PRO A 116 -13.79 -5.79 -20.19
N LEU A 117 -14.73 -4.87 -19.93
CA LEU A 117 -14.81 -4.11 -18.69
C LEU A 117 -15.17 -5.06 -17.54
N GLU A 118 -14.19 -5.38 -16.70
CA GLU A 118 -14.32 -6.32 -15.58
C GLU A 118 -13.91 -5.62 -14.29
N PHE A 119 -14.61 -5.91 -13.19
CA PHE A 119 -14.31 -5.42 -11.84
C PHE A 119 -14.12 -6.57 -10.86
N VAL A 120 -13.21 -6.39 -9.90
CA VAL A 120 -12.98 -7.37 -8.82
C VAL A 120 -14.00 -7.16 -7.70
N THR A 121 -14.51 -8.25 -7.16
CA THR A 121 -15.51 -8.26 -6.09
C THR A 121 -15.15 -9.31 -5.06
N CYS A 122 -15.52 -9.08 -3.80
CA CYS A 122 -15.29 -10.04 -2.72
C CYS A 122 -16.41 -11.09 -2.69
N GLN A 123 -16.12 -12.27 -2.14
CA GLN A 123 -17.10 -13.36 -1.98
C GLN A 123 -17.94 -13.27 -0.70
N ARG A 124 -18.07 -12.08 -0.10
CA ARG A 124 -18.99 -11.89 1.04
C ARG A 124 -20.44 -12.08 0.57
N PRO A 125 -21.36 -12.59 1.42
CA PRO A 125 -22.71 -12.96 1.00
C PRO A 125 -23.48 -11.88 0.22
N ASP A 126 -23.32 -10.61 0.57
CA ASP A 126 -24.01 -9.49 -0.08
C ASP A 126 -23.49 -9.20 -1.50
N CYS A 127 -22.22 -9.49 -1.76
CA CYS A 127 -21.56 -9.32 -3.05
C CYS A 127 -21.64 -10.60 -3.88
N ALA A 128 -21.42 -11.77 -3.26
CA ALA A 128 -21.42 -13.08 -3.89
C ALA A 128 -22.76 -13.41 -4.59
N LYS A 129 -23.90 -12.96 -4.07
CA LYS A 129 -25.21 -13.13 -4.73
C LYS A 129 -25.32 -12.43 -6.08
N LYS A 130 -24.50 -11.40 -6.32
CA LYS A 130 -24.58 -10.52 -7.51
C LYS A 130 -23.56 -10.89 -8.58
N VAL A 131 -22.61 -11.77 -8.28
CA VAL A 131 -21.44 -12.03 -9.12
C VAL A 131 -21.13 -13.52 -9.17
N LYS A 132 -20.55 -13.98 -10.28
CA LYS A 132 -20.02 -15.33 -10.34
C LYS A 132 -18.60 -15.34 -9.78
N PRO A 133 -18.23 -16.33 -8.94
CA PRO A 133 -16.84 -16.56 -8.62
C PRO A 133 -16.08 -16.81 -9.92
N ALA A 134 -14.97 -16.10 -10.08
CA ALA A 134 -14.09 -16.32 -11.21
C ALA A 134 -12.90 -17.20 -10.80
N GLY A 135 -12.51 -17.21 -9.53
CA GLY A 135 -11.50 -18.09 -8.98
C GLY A 135 -10.75 -17.46 -7.82
N VAL A 136 -9.52 -17.94 -7.58
CA VAL A 136 -8.66 -17.46 -6.50
C VAL A 136 -7.69 -16.41 -7.03
N TRP A 137 -7.47 -15.36 -6.24
CA TRP A 137 -6.49 -14.34 -6.56
C TRP A 137 -5.25 -14.47 -5.66
N SER A 138 -4.10 -14.63 -6.30
CA SER A 138 -2.79 -14.57 -5.64
C SER A 138 -2.03 -13.38 -6.18
N PRO A 139 -2.00 -12.24 -5.46
CA PRO A 139 -1.10 -11.15 -5.76
C PRO A 139 0.37 -11.58 -5.71
N PRO A 140 1.25 -10.96 -6.49
CA PRO A 140 1.02 -9.96 -7.55
C PRO A 140 0.74 -10.66 -8.89
N GLY A 141 -0.41 -11.33 -9.00
CA GLY A 141 -0.75 -12.16 -10.14
C GLY A 141 -2.11 -11.84 -10.73
N ARG A 142 -2.36 -12.43 -11.90
CA ARG A 142 -3.71 -12.47 -12.48
C ARG A 142 -4.59 -13.36 -11.62
N ILE A 143 -5.88 -13.06 -11.61
CA ILE A 143 -6.89 -13.95 -11.04
C ILE A 143 -6.79 -15.29 -11.78
N GLN A 144 -6.57 -16.38 -11.03
CA GLN A 144 -6.57 -17.72 -11.60
C GLN A 144 -8.03 -18.08 -11.87
N LYS A 145 -8.47 -17.93 -13.13
CA LYS A 145 -9.85 -18.20 -13.48
C LYS A 145 -10.09 -19.72 -13.41
N GLU A 146 -10.99 -20.15 -12.54
CA GLU A 146 -11.48 -21.53 -12.54
C GLU A 146 -12.19 -21.75 -13.87
N THR A 147 -11.62 -22.64 -14.68
CA THR A 147 -12.22 -23.01 -15.96
C THR A 147 -13.32 -24.01 -15.63
N ILE A 148 -14.57 -23.52 -15.54
CA ILE A 148 -15.76 -24.34 -15.35
C ILE A 148 -16.32 -24.71 -16.72
#